data_AF-A0A356WGJ1-F1
#
_entry.id   AF-A0A356WGJ1-F1
#
_cell.length_a   1.000
_cell.length_b   1.000
_cell.length_c   1.000
_cell.angle_alpha   90.00
_cell.angle_beta   90.00
_cell.angle_gamma   90.00
#
_symmetry.space_group_name_H-M   'P 1'
#
loop_
_entity.id
_entity.type
_entity.pdbx_description
1 polymer ?
#
loop_
_entity_poly.entity_id
_entity_poly.type
_entity_poly.pdbx_seq_one_letter_code
_entity_poly.pdbx_strand_id
1 'polypeptide(L)'
;MIATTLLEVHTAWAWIMIVGNGLAGVWALVAHKNVALRSRALWWFTGIAQLAVFVQVVLGVAVVNRDKIEYPAFHAFYGFVAIIAIAIIYSYRA
;
A
#
# COMPACT_ATOMS: atom_id res chain seq x y z
N MET A 1 -16.89 0.23 25.33
CA MET A 1 -16.41 -0.55 24.16
C MET A 1 -16.47 0.36 22.95
N ILE A 2 -15.35 0.90 22.48
CA ILE A 2 -15.33 1.67 21.23
C ILE A 2 -15.28 0.64 20.09
N ALA A 3 -16.40 0.39 19.43
CA ALA A 3 -16.41 -0.38 18.20
C ALA A 3 -15.91 0.54 17.08
N THR A 4 -14.70 0.29 16.57
CA THR A 4 -14.18 0.99 15.39
C THR A 4 -14.93 0.54 14.14
N THR A 5 -15.39 1.49 13.33
CA THR A 5 -16.08 1.19 12.06
C THR A 5 -15.09 0.70 11.00
N LEU A 6 -15.59 -0.01 9.99
CA LEU A 6 -14.75 -0.49 8.90
C LEU A 6 -14.12 0.67 8.11
N LEU A 7 -14.85 1.79 7.97
CA LEU A 7 -14.34 3.02 7.36
C LEU A 7 -13.20 3.65 8.17
N GLU A 8 -13.31 3.68 9.50
CA GLU A 8 -12.22 4.18 10.36
C GLU A 8 -10.97 3.31 10.21
N VAL A 9 -11.13 1.99 10.14
CA VAL A 9 -10.02 1.06 9.91
C VAL A 9 -9.39 1.29 8.53
N HIS A 10 -10.18 1.44 7.47
CA HIS A 10 -9.69 1.77 6.13
C HIS A 10 -8.93 3.11 6.09
N THR A 11 -9.45 4.11 6.80
CA THR A 11 -8.84 5.45 6.84
C THR A 11 -7.54 5.44 7.63
N ALA A 12 -7.49 4.75 8.77
CA ALA A 12 -6.28 4.59 9.55
C ALA A 12 -5.22 3.77 8.80
N TRP A 13 -5.62 2.68 8.14
CA TRP A 13 -4.72 1.83 7.36
C TRP A 13 -4.12 2.56 6.15
N ALA A 14 -4.82 3.56 5.59
CA ALA A 14 -4.30 4.41 4.52
C ALA A 14 -2.94 5.03 4.90
N TRP A 15 -2.75 5.45 6.15
CA TRP A 15 -1.48 6.03 6.60
C TRP A 15 -0.35 5.02 6.64
N ILE A 16 -0.63 3.76 7.02
CA ILE A 16 0.35 2.67 6.98
C ILE A 16 0.77 2.42 5.53
N MET A 17 -0.19 2.38 4.61
CA MET A 17 0.08 2.23 3.18
C MET A 17 0.92 3.39 2.65
N ILE A 18 0.51 4.64 2.89
CA ILE A 18 1.16 5.85 2.34
C ILE A 18 2.58 5.98 2.89
N VAL A 19 2.73 6.00 4.22
CA VAL A 19 4.04 6.21 4.85
C VAL A 19 4.96 5.03 4.61
N GLY A 20 4.46 3.80 4.74
CA GLY A 20 5.26 2.59 4.51
C GLY A 20 5.84 2.53 3.10
N ASN A 21 5.02 2.77 2.07
CA ASN A 21 5.49 2.77 0.68
C ASN A 21 6.37 3.98 0.37
N GLY A 22 6.07 5.15 0.95
CA GLY A 22 6.94 6.34 0.84
C GLY A 22 8.34 6.06 1.39
N LEU A 23 8.44 5.48 2.59
CA LEU A 23 9.72 5.10 3.19
C LEU A 23 10.44 4.00 2.39
N ALA A 24 9.71 3.04 1.84
CA ALA A 24 10.30 1.98 1.02
C ALA A 24 10.91 2.57 -0.26
N GLY A 25 10.19 3.49 -0.91
CA GLY A 25 10.68 4.23 -2.07
C GLY A 25 11.92 5.07 -1.74
N VAL A 26 11.90 5.83 -0.64
CA VAL A 26 13.07 6.61 -0.19
C VAL A 26 14.26 5.70 0.06
N TRP A 27 14.10 4.61 0.81
CA TRP A 27 15.19 3.68 1.08
C TRP A 27 15.72 3.06 -0.22
N ALA A 28 14.86 2.60 -1.12
CA ALA A 28 15.28 2.06 -2.42
C ALA A 28 16.07 3.08 -3.25
N LEU A 29 15.61 4.34 -3.31
CA LEU A 29 16.30 5.42 -4.04
C LEU A 29 17.66 5.76 -3.43
N VAL A 30 17.77 5.81 -2.11
CA VAL A 30 19.06 6.06 -1.44
C VAL A 30 19.99 4.85 -1.62
N ALA A 31 19.49 3.62 -1.48
CA ALA A 31 20.26 2.40 -1.70
C ALA A 31 20.74 2.24 -3.14
N HIS A 32 20.06 2.85 -4.12
CA HIS A 32 20.54 2.92 -5.50
C HIS A 32 21.88 3.67 -5.59
N LYS A 33 22.06 4.76 -4.83
CA LYS A 33 23.29 5.57 -4.80
C LYS A 33 24.30 5.13 -3.73
N ASN A 34 23.83 4.53 -2.63
CA ASN A 34 24.67 4.11 -1.51
C ASN A 34 24.59 2.60 -1.29
N VAL A 35 25.67 1.89 -1.63
CA VAL A 35 25.75 0.43 -1.53
C VAL A 35 25.59 -0.08 -0.09
N ALA A 36 25.98 0.70 0.92
CA ALA A 36 25.87 0.30 2.32
C ALA A 36 24.42 0.11 2.80
N LEU A 37 23.45 0.70 2.09
CA LEU A 37 22.02 0.57 2.40
C LEU A 37 21.34 -0.56 1.62
N ARG A 38 22.07 -1.27 0.75
CA ARG A 38 21.57 -2.45 0.03
C ARG A 38 21.65 -3.66 0.95
N SER A 39 20.58 -3.92 1.67
CA SER A 39 20.48 -5.07 2.56
C SER A 39 19.25 -5.91 2.24
N ARG A 40 19.23 -7.16 2.74
CA ARG A 40 18.06 -8.03 2.64
C ARG A 40 16.83 -7.44 3.36
N ALA A 41 17.04 -6.57 4.35
CA ALA A 41 15.95 -5.91 5.06
C ALA A 41 15.15 -4.96 4.17
N LEU A 42 15.78 -4.30 3.18
CA LEU A 42 15.09 -3.46 2.20
C LEU A 42 14.02 -4.26 1.42
N TRP A 43 14.34 -5.49 1.02
CA TRP A 43 13.41 -6.36 0.30
C TRP A 43 12.21 -6.75 1.15
N TRP A 44 12.46 -7.19 2.39
CA TRP A 44 11.38 -7.54 3.32
C TRP A 44 10.50 -6.32 3.63
N PHE A 45 11.11 -5.17 3.89
CA PHE A 45 10.38 -3.94 4.16
C PHE A 45 9.52 -3.51 2.96
N THR A 46 10.08 -3.56 1.75
CA THR A 46 9.34 -3.24 0.52
C THR A 46 8.16 -4.20 0.32
N GLY A 47 8.37 -5.50 0.51
CA GLY A 47 7.30 -6.50 0.40
C GLY A 47 6.17 -6.27 1.41
N ILE A 48 6.50 -5.95 2.67
CA ILE A 48 5.51 -5.64 3.71
C ILE A 48 4.76 -4.34 3.37
N ALA A 49 5.47 -3.30 2.93
CA ALA A 49 4.86 -2.03 2.53
C ALA A 49 3.91 -2.21 1.34
N GLN A 50 4.31 -2.99 0.33
CA GLN A 50 3.46 -3.30 -0.82
C GLN A 50 2.25 -4.15 -0.42
N LEU A 51 2.39 -5.11 0.49
CA LEU A 51 1.27 -5.89 1.02
C LEU A 51 0.21 -4.98 1.68
N ALA A 52 0.62 -3.89 2.32
CA ALA A 52 -0.31 -2.93 2.89
C ALA A 52 -1.24 -2.27 1.85
N VAL A 53 -0.83 -2.17 0.58
CA VAL A 53 -1.69 -1.69 -0.53
C VAL A 53 -2.84 -2.67 -0.77
N PHE A 54 -2.55 -3.97 -0.79
CA PHE A 54 -3.60 -5.00 -0.95
C PHE A 54 -4.61 -4.95 0.19
N VAL A 55 -4.11 -4.83 1.43
CA VAL A 55 -5.00 -4.68 2.60
C VAL A 55 -5.84 -3.41 2.48
N GLN A 56 -5.26 -2.28 2.05
CA GLN A 56 -6.01 -1.02 1.86
C GLN A 56 -7.16 -1.18 0.86
N VAL A 57 -6.90 -1.82 -0.28
CA VAL A 57 -7.91 -2.04 -1.32
C VAL A 57 -8.98 -3.03 -0.86
N VAL A 58 -8.60 -4.12 -0.18
CA VAL A 58 -9.57 -5.08 0.40
C VAL A 58 -10.49 -4.38 1.41
N LEU A 59 -9.93 -3.57 2.30
CA LEU A 59 -10.72 -2.76 3.24
C LEU A 59 -11.65 -1.80 2.51
N GLY A 60 -11.17 -1.10 1.49
CA GLY A 60 -12.00 -0.17 0.71
C GLY A 60 -13.16 -0.86 -0.01
N VAL A 61 -12.90 -2.01 -0.64
CA VAL A 61 -13.94 -2.85 -1.26
C VAL A 61 -14.95 -3.34 -0.21
N ALA A 62 -14.49 -3.71 0.98
CA ALA A 62 -15.38 -4.13 2.06
C ALA A 62 -16.26 -2.99 2.58
N VAL A 63 -15.73 -1.77 2.75
CA VAL A 63 -16.49 -0.56 3.11
C VAL A 63 -17.60 -0.31 2.09
N VAL A 64 -17.26 -0.25 0.79
CA VAL A 64 -18.23 0.05 -0.27
C VAL A 64 -19.32 -1.02 -0.34
N ASN A 65 -18.94 -2.30 -0.24
CA ASN A 65 -19.90 -3.39 -0.34
C ASN A 65 -20.86 -3.45 0.86
N ARG A 66 -20.37 -3.16 2.07
CA ARG A 66 -21.15 -3.22 3.31
C ARG A 66 -21.97 -1.96 3.54
N ASP A 67 -21.32 -0.81 3.47
CA ASP A 67 -21.85 0.47 3.93
C ASP A 67 -22.47 1.30 2.80
N LYS A 68 -22.34 0.83 1.54
CA LYS A 68 -22.93 1.43 0.32
C LYS A 68 -22.56 2.92 0.12
N ILE A 69 -21.36 3.29 0.58
CA ILE A 69 -20.84 4.66 0.50
C ILE A 69 -20.44 4.98 -0.94
N GLU A 70 -20.86 6.15 -1.43
CA GLU A 70 -20.37 6.71 -2.68
C GLU A 70 -18.97 7.29 -2.52
N TYR A 71 -18.11 7.07 -3.52
CA TYR A 71 -16.74 7.56 -3.52
C TYR A 71 -16.36 8.08 -4.91
N PRO A 72 -15.39 9.01 -5.02
CA PRO A 72 -14.96 9.53 -6.31
C PRO A 72 -14.41 8.41 -7.20
N ALA A 73 -14.79 8.37 -8.49
CA ALA A 73 -14.36 7.31 -9.41
C ALA A 73 -12.83 7.15 -9.48
N PHE A 74 -12.10 8.26 -9.41
CA PHE A 74 -10.63 8.24 -9.40
C PHE A 74 -10.01 7.56 -8.18
N HIS A 75 -10.71 7.51 -7.05
CA HIS A 75 -10.20 6.85 -5.85
C HIS A 75 -9.99 5.35 -6.07
N ALA A 76 -11.01 4.64 -6.58
CA ALA A 76 -10.87 3.22 -6.90
C ALA A 76 -9.86 3.01 -8.04
N PHE A 77 -9.86 3.87 -9.06
CA PHE A 77 -8.90 3.81 -10.15
C PHE A 77 -7.45 3.79 -9.64
N TYR A 78 -7.06 4.75 -8.78
CA TYR A 78 -5.71 4.78 -8.23
C TYR A 78 -5.38 3.57 -7.34
N GLY A 79 -6.37 3.07 -6.57
CA GLY A 79 -6.20 1.84 -5.79
C GLY A 79 -5.87 0.62 -6.65
N PHE A 80 -6.59 0.42 -7.76
CA PHE A 80 -6.31 -0.68 -8.70
C PHE A 80 -4.99 -0.48 -9.44
N VAL A 81 -4.69 0.75 -9.89
CA VAL A 81 -3.40 1.07 -10.52
C VAL A 81 -2.23 0.74 -9.57
N ALA A 82 -2.36 1.01 -8.28
CA ALA A 82 -1.32 0.68 -7.30
C ALA A 82 -1.06 -0.84 -7.20
N ILE A 83 -2.12 -1.67 -7.17
CA ILE A 83 -1.97 -3.14 -7.19
C ILE A 83 -1.31 -3.62 -8.49
N ILE A 84 -1.76 -3.11 -9.63
CA ILE A 84 -1.20 -3.48 -10.94
C ILE A 84 0.27 -3.08 -11.03
N ALA A 85 0.63 -1.88 -10.55
CA ALA A 85 2.01 -1.41 -10.52
C ALA A 85 2.91 -2.37 -9.71
N ILE A 86 2.45 -2.86 -8.56
CA ILE A 86 3.19 -3.86 -7.77
C ILE A 86 3.40 -5.15 -8.56
N ALA A 87 2.34 -5.65 -9.21
CA ALA A 87 2.43 -6.87 -10.03
C ALA A 87 3.44 -6.70 -11.18
N ILE A 88 3.38 -5.58 -11.91
CA ILE A 88 4.30 -5.26 -13.00
C ILE A 88 5.74 -5.19 -12.48
N ILE A 89 5.99 -4.44 -11.39
CA ILE A 89 7.33 -4.32 -10.80
C ILE A 89 7.87 -5.70 -10.40
N TYR A 90 7.04 -6.55 -9.80
CA TYR A 90 7.43 -7.91 -9.42
C TYR A 90 7.74 -8.79 -10.63
N SER A 91 7.06 -8.60 -11.76
CA SER A 91 7.37 -9.31 -13.02
C SER A 91 8.75 -8.97 -13.59
N TYR A 92 9.32 -7.81 -13.25
CA TYR A 92 10.69 -7.43 -13.62
C TYR A 92 11.77 -7.94 -12.65
N ARG A 93 11.40 -8.73 -11.63
CA ARG A 93 12.40 -9.42 -10.80
C ARG A 93 13.09 -10.51 -11.64
N ALA A 94 14.29 -10.23 -12.12
CA ALA A 94 15.16 -11.17 -12.83
C ALA A 94 16.18 -11.77 -11.87
#